data_AF-A0A7C3HTB2-F1
#
_entry.id   AF-A0A7C3HTB2-F1
#
_cell.length_a   1.000
_cell.length_b   1.000
_cell.length_c   1.000
_cell.angle_alpha   90.00
_cell.angle_beta   90.00
_cell.angle_gamma   90.00
#
_symmetry.space_group_name_H-M   'P 1'
#
loop_
_entity.id
_entity.type
_entity.pdbx_description
1 polymer ?
#
loop_
_entity_poly.entity_id
_entity_poly.type
_entity_poly.pdbx_seq_one_letter_code
_entity_poly.pdbx_strand_id
1 'polypeptide(L)'
;MADPLRQFLPYGLEDLPALLHTPRAAPREALSAGLVAYLKRLGAPSASLEAAKRLAHPNSRAIVSGQQAGLLTGPAYTFYKAHAAIKLARTHNTDTPVVPIFWVASQDHDTDEIRSVELLDFEERVHRLTLELPAAHPAGRISFAPYFSQVCELLRRFGGYSEVRERICKALVGPWSYSEVFARLLLEFLGPLGLVVFDPMAPELAPLFAPALEREIANPLASSEAINRTAQAMKKAGLEPALGRGEGATNLFLEGPDGVRRLLRFGEGHFEDGERQYTEADLRAILAHDPARLTPAAGLRPVLQDTVLPTAGFVVGPGELRYVAELGGVYELHGLKPPAVIRRMGVVVLEPPIERILQKYGLEAWAFQADPEGTFKAALAQQEARVQAIRGHLARINAEFEQIQRLLSEPTLQRPRHRAQVRIQHELKRLERKILDSALRQENTIGAQFARLQRHLAPAGPQERVYPFLMYLLKHGEVVLDRLTKLPATGQHTLHLS
;
A
#
# COMPACT_ATOMS: atom_id res chain seq x y z
N MET A 1 5.74 -23.62 8.84
CA MET A 1 4.90 -23.21 9.99
C MET A 1 3.69 -22.50 9.41
N ALA A 2 2.47 -22.95 9.74
CA ALA A 2 1.26 -22.24 9.32
C ALA A 2 1.34 -20.80 9.87
N ASP A 3 1.09 -19.82 9.02
CA ASP A 3 1.02 -18.42 9.43
C ASP A 3 0.01 -18.31 10.59
N PRO A 4 0.40 -17.87 11.80
CA PRO A 4 -0.52 -17.81 12.94
C PRO A 4 -1.72 -16.88 12.69
N LEU A 5 -1.65 -16.02 11.67
CA LEU A 5 -2.78 -15.22 11.19
C LEU A 5 -3.85 -16.05 10.47
N ARG A 6 -3.55 -17.25 9.94
CA ARG A 6 -4.53 -18.08 9.21
C ARG A 6 -5.76 -18.47 10.04
N GLN A 7 -5.63 -18.54 11.36
CA GLN A 7 -6.78 -18.81 12.23
C GLN A 7 -7.81 -17.66 12.21
N PHE A 8 -7.38 -16.44 11.85
CA PHE A 8 -8.19 -15.22 11.78
C PHE A 8 -8.42 -14.75 10.33
N LEU A 9 -7.59 -15.21 9.39
CA LEU A 9 -7.68 -15.01 7.95
C LEU A 9 -7.87 -16.37 7.28
N PRO A 10 -9.10 -16.89 7.22
CA PRO A 10 -9.34 -18.27 6.81
C PRO A 10 -9.06 -18.54 5.33
N TYR A 11 -8.97 -17.50 4.49
CA TYR A 11 -8.81 -17.65 3.04
C TYR A 11 -7.61 -16.87 2.51
N GLY A 12 -6.69 -17.59 1.86
CA GLY A 12 -5.52 -17.06 1.16
C GLY A 12 -5.65 -17.12 -0.37
N LEU A 13 -4.53 -16.91 -1.06
CA LEU A 13 -4.46 -16.97 -2.52
C LEU A 13 -4.86 -18.35 -3.08
N GLU A 14 -4.49 -19.41 -2.37
CA GLU A 14 -4.80 -20.80 -2.69
C GLU A 14 -6.30 -21.11 -2.68
N ASP A 15 -7.09 -20.36 -1.92
CA ASP A 15 -8.54 -20.53 -1.80
C ASP A 15 -9.32 -19.74 -2.86
N LEU A 16 -8.66 -18.82 -3.57
CA LEU A 16 -9.28 -17.94 -4.55
C LEU A 16 -10.08 -18.72 -5.62
N PRO A 17 -9.58 -19.82 -6.22
CA PRO A 17 -10.34 -20.59 -7.21
C PRO A 17 -11.68 -21.09 -6.67
N ALA A 18 -11.73 -21.56 -5.42
CA ALA A 18 -12.97 -22.01 -4.80
C ALA A 18 -13.91 -20.83 -4.49
N LEU A 19 -13.36 -19.73 -3.97
CA LEU A 19 -14.15 -18.54 -3.62
C LEU A 19 -14.76 -17.81 -4.83
N LEU A 20 -14.16 -17.94 -6.01
CA LEU A 20 -14.74 -17.45 -7.26
C LEU A 20 -16.06 -18.17 -7.60
N HIS A 21 -16.22 -19.43 -7.20
CA HIS A 21 -17.41 -20.22 -7.44
C HIS A 21 -18.43 -20.15 -6.29
N THR A 22 -18.01 -19.69 -5.10
CA THR A 22 -18.91 -19.47 -3.96
C THR A 22 -19.92 -18.34 -4.25
N PRO A 23 -21.24 -18.57 -4.11
CA PRO A 23 -22.25 -17.52 -4.26
C PRO A 23 -22.01 -16.33 -3.33
N ARG A 24 -22.15 -15.11 -3.86
CA ARG A 24 -22.03 -13.86 -3.12
C ARG A 24 -23.18 -12.93 -3.48
N ALA A 25 -23.92 -12.50 -2.44
CA ALA A 25 -25.00 -11.53 -2.57
C ALA A 25 -24.40 -10.15 -2.88
N ALA A 26 -25.02 -9.43 -3.81
CA ALA A 26 -24.65 -8.07 -4.19
C ALA A 26 -25.83 -7.43 -4.96
N PRO A 27 -26.03 -6.10 -4.89
CA PRO A 27 -27.03 -5.39 -5.68
C PRO A 27 -26.56 -5.22 -7.13
N ARG A 28 -26.34 -6.33 -7.87
CA ARG A 28 -25.57 -6.38 -9.13
C ARG A 28 -26.01 -5.41 -10.21
N GLU A 29 -27.33 -5.32 -10.46
CA GLU A 29 -27.88 -4.41 -11.47
C GLU A 29 -27.63 -2.95 -11.09
N ALA A 30 -27.96 -2.56 -9.86
CA ALA A 30 -27.76 -1.20 -9.36
C ALA A 30 -26.26 -0.84 -9.27
N LEU A 31 -25.42 -1.78 -8.82
CA LEU A 31 -23.96 -1.65 -8.80
C LEU A 31 -23.41 -1.39 -10.20
N SER A 32 -23.77 -2.23 -11.17
CA SER A 32 -23.31 -2.10 -12.55
C SER A 32 -23.76 -0.77 -13.15
N ALA A 33 -25.03 -0.40 -12.97
CA ALA A 33 -25.57 0.87 -13.46
C ALA A 33 -24.85 2.09 -12.83
N GLY A 34 -24.68 2.09 -11.50
CA GLY A 34 -23.96 3.15 -10.78
C GLY A 34 -22.51 3.28 -11.20
N LEU A 35 -21.79 2.16 -11.34
CA LEU A 35 -20.41 2.15 -11.82
C LEU A 35 -20.29 2.67 -13.25
N VAL A 36 -21.18 2.24 -14.15
CA VAL A 36 -21.16 2.72 -15.54
C VAL A 36 -21.44 4.22 -15.60
N ALA A 37 -22.37 4.74 -14.79
CA ALA A 37 -22.67 6.18 -14.72
C ALA A 37 -21.45 6.96 -14.20
N TYR A 38 -20.87 6.53 -13.07
CA TYR A 38 -19.67 7.13 -12.49
C TYR A 38 -18.49 7.14 -13.47
N LEU A 39 -18.17 5.99 -14.07
CA LEU A 39 -17.08 5.86 -15.02
C LEU A 39 -17.28 6.70 -16.28
N LYS A 40 -18.52 6.81 -16.79
CA LYS A 40 -18.84 7.71 -17.92
C LYS A 40 -18.59 9.17 -17.55
N ARG A 41 -19.00 9.60 -16.35
CA ARG A 41 -18.75 10.97 -15.86
C ARG A 41 -17.25 11.27 -15.76
N LEU A 42 -16.45 10.29 -15.37
CA LEU A 42 -14.99 10.41 -15.36
C LEU A 42 -14.33 10.27 -16.75
N GLY A 43 -15.08 10.02 -17.82
CA GLY A 43 -14.51 9.80 -19.15
C GLY A 43 -13.64 8.55 -19.24
N ALA A 44 -14.00 7.50 -18.50
CA ALA A 44 -13.30 6.22 -18.50
C ALA A 44 -13.27 5.59 -19.91
N PRO A 45 -12.21 4.83 -20.25
CA PRO A 45 -12.14 4.11 -21.50
C PRO A 45 -13.20 2.99 -21.60
N SER A 46 -13.50 2.57 -22.83
CA SER A 46 -14.52 1.54 -23.10
C SER A 46 -14.26 0.23 -22.36
N ALA A 47 -12.99 -0.20 -22.23
CA ALA A 47 -12.63 -1.41 -21.51
C ALA A 47 -13.09 -1.41 -20.05
N SER A 48 -12.94 -0.28 -19.33
CA SER A 48 -13.44 -0.11 -17.96
C SER A 48 -14.97 -0.14 -17.92
N LEU A 49 -15.63 0.50 -18.88
CA LEU A 49 -17.10 0.51 -18.96
C LEU A 49 -17.67 -0.89 -19.21
N GLU A 50 -17.08 -1.66 -20.12
CA GLU A 50 -17.49 -3.04 -20.36
C GLU A 50 -17.21 -3.95 -19.15
N ALA A 51 -16.07 -3.76 -18.47
CA ALA A 51 -15.77 -4.47 -17.24
C ALA A 51 -16.80 -4.18 -16.13
N ALA A 52 -17.22 -2.92 -15.97
CA ALA A 52 -18.28 -2.54 -15.03
C ALA A 52 -19.63 -3.18 -15.38
N LYS A 53 -20.04 -3.16 -16.67
CA LYS A 53 -21.28 -3.80 -17.14
C LYS A 53 -21.35 -5.29 -16.80
N ARG A 54 -20.21 -5.99 -16.87
CA ARG A 54 -20.14 -7.42 -16.56
C ARG A 54 -20.46 -7.76 -15.10
N LEU A 55 -20.45 -6.78 -14.19
CA LEU A 55 -20.86 -7.02 -12.79
C LEU A 55 -22.35 -7.34 -12.64
N ALA A 56 -23.20 -6.92 -13.59
CA ALA A 56 -24.62 -7.28 -13.61
C ALA A 56 -24.84 -8.81 -13.71
N HIS A 57 -23.89 -9.53 -14.33
CA HIS A 57 -23.99 -10.98 -14.46
C HIS A 57 -24.12 -11.67 -13.08
N PRO A 58 -25.08 -12.60 -12.89
CA PRO A 58 -25.40 -13.18 -11.58
C PRO A 58 -24.23 -13.93 -10.94
N ASN A 59 -23.36 -14.51 -11.77
CA ASN A 59 -22.16 -15.21 -11.30
C ASN A 59 -20.88 -14.35 -11.32
N SER A 60 -20.96 -13.04 -11.61
CA SER A 60 -19.73 -12.23 -11.63
C SER A 60 -19.09 -12.11 -10.24
N ARG A 61 -17.77 -11.95 -10.21
CA ARG A 61 -16.96 -11.77 -9.01
C ARG A 61 -16.03 -10.58 -9.19
N ALA A 62 -15.58 -10.02 -8.07
CA ALA A 62 -14.60 -8.95 -8.06
C ALA A 62 -13.28 -9.41 -7.42
N ILE A 63 -12.17 -8.95 -7.99
CA ILE A 63 -10.89 -8.86 -7.27
C ILE A 63 -10.68 -7.40 -6.93
N VAL A 64 -10.71 -7.09 -5.64
CA VAL A 64 -10.64 -5.70 -5.17
C VAL A 64 -9.25 -5.43 -4.64
N SER A 65 -8.71 -4.27 -4.98
CA SER A 65 -7.62 -3.64 -4.23
C SER A 65 -8.05 -2.22 -3.89
N GLY A 66 -7.34 -1.53 -3.01
CA GLY A 66 -7.62 -0.11 -2.77
C GLY A 66 -6.44 0.64 -2.20
N GLN A 67 -6.54 1.97 -2.24
CA GLN A 67 -5.61 2.89 -1.61
C GLN A 67 -6.25 4.27 -1.40
N GLN A 68 -5.68 5.03 -0.46
CA GLN A 68 -5.93 6.47 -0.35
C GLN A 68 -5.54 7.20 -1.63
N ALA A 69 -6.24 8.31 -1.87
CA ALA A 69 -6.14 9.07 -3.11
C ALA A 69 -4.90 10.00 -3.14
N GLY A 70 -3.69 9.46 -2.99
CA GLY A 70 -2.46 10.26 -2.95
C GLY A 70 -2.21 11.12 -4.20
N LEU A 71 -1.59 12.30 -4.02
CA LEU A 71 -1.22 13.19 -5.11
C LEU A 71 -0.43 12.46 -6.20
N LEU A 72 -0.81 12.65 -7.48
CA LEU A 72 -0.21 11.95 -8.62
C LEU A 72 -0.20 10.42 -8.44
N THR A 73 -1.30 9.87 -7.92
CA THR A 73 -1.53 8.44 -7.58
C THR A 73 -0.79 7.94 -6.34
N GLY A 74 -0.07 8.82 -5.64
CA GLY A 74 0.71 8.47 -4.46
C GLY A 74 1.81 7.45 -4.80
N PRO A 75 2.31 6.70 -3.80
CA PRO A 75 3.42 5.78 -3.99
C PRO A 75 3.18 4.71 -5.07
N ALA A 76 4.25 4.23 -5.71
CA ALA A 76 4.16 3.29 -6.82
C ALA A 76 3.44 1.97 -6.48
N TYR A 77 3.39 1.57 -5.21
CA TYR A 77 2.60 0.40 -4.81
C TYR A 77 1.11 0.53 -5.14
N THR A 78 0.57 1.73 -5.36
CA THR A 78 -0.80 1.95 -5.85
C THR A 78 -1.00 1.26 -7.20
N PHE A 79 -0.07 1.44 -8.14
CA PHE A 79 -0.10 0.76 -9.44
C PHE A 79 0.11 -0.74 -9.31
N TYR A 80 0.96 -1.18 -8.38
CA TYR A 80 1.22 -2.61 -8.16
C TYR A 80 -0.01 -3.34 -7.60
N LYS A 81 -0.74 -2.68 -6.70
CA LYS A 81 -2.04 -3.11 -6.19
C LYS A 81 -3.08 -3.24 -7.30
N ALA A 82 -3.23 -2.21 -8.12
CA ALA A 82 -4.15 -2.22 -9.25
C ALA A 82 -3.78 -3.30 -10.28
N HIS A 83 -2.50 -3.41 -10.63
CA HIS A 83 -1.98 -4.45 -11.51
C HIS A 83 -2.26 -5.85 -10.97
N ALA A 84 -2.02 -6.10 -9.68
CA ALA A 84 -2.28 -7.41 -9.07
C ALA A 84 -3.77 -7.79 -9.20
N ALA A 85 -4.70 -6.86 -8.95
CA ALA A 85 -6.12 -7.10 -9.15
C ALA A 85 -6.46 -7.41 -10.62
N ILE A 86 -5.93 -6.62 -11.57
CA ILE A 86 -6.10 -6.83 -13.02
C ILE A 86 -5.58 -8.21 -13.43
N LYS A 87 -4.37 -8.57 -12.98
CA LYS A 87 -3.71 -9.83 -13.35
C LYS A 87 -4.47 -11.03 -12.81
N LEU A 88 -4.89 -11.00 -11.54
CA LEU A 88 -5.70 -12.06 -10.94
C LEU A 88 -7.05 -12.19 -11.63
N ALA A 89 -7.74 -11.08 -11.87
CA ALA A 89 -9.02 -11.09 -12.56
C ALA A 89 -8.89 -11.72 -13.95
N ARG A 90 -7.89 -11.33 -14.75
CA ARG A 90 -7.62 -11.89 -16.08
C ARG A 90 -7.31 -13.38 -16.04
N THR A 91 -6.47 -13.84 -15.11
CA THR A 91 -6.08 -15.26 -14.99
C THR A 91 -7.28 -16.17 -14.71
N HIS A 92 -8.31 -15.66 -14.01
CA HIS A 92 -9.47 -16.45 -13.62
C HIS A 92 -10.75 -16.13 -14.41
N ASN A 93 -10.64 -15.38 -15.52
CA ASN A 93 -11.78 -14.96 -16.32
C ASN A 93 -12.18 -16.01 -17.37
N THR A 94 -12.45 -17.25 -16.95
CA THR A 94 -12.82 -18.35 -17.85
C THR A 94 -14.34 -18.46 -18.00
N ASP A 95 -15.01 -18.94 -16.95
CA ASP A 95 -16.42 -19.35 -17.01
C ASP A 95 -17.37 -18.31 -16.44
N THR A 96 -16.86 -17.43 -15.58
CA THR A 96 -17.63 -16.35 -14.94
C THR A 96 -16.87 -15.03 -15.04
N PRO A 97 -17.56 -13.89 -15.19
CA PRO A 97 -16.88 -12.60 -15.20
C PRO A 97 -16.16 -12.30 -13.90
N VAL A 98 -14.84 -12.15 -13.97
CA VAL A 98 -14.03 -11.64 -12.86
C VAL A 98 -13.56 -10.24 -13.19
N VAL A 99 -13.99 -9.27 -12.38
CA VAL A 99 -13.80 -7.84 -12.64
C VAL A 99 -12.76 -7.27 -11.66
N PRO A 100 -11.67 -6.63 -12.16
CA PRO A 100 -10.70 -5.98 -11.29
C PRO A 100 -11.23 -4.61 -10.86
N ILE A 101 -11.32 -4.40 -9.54
CA ILE A 101 -11.81 -3.16 -8.96
C ILE A 101 -10.71 -2.49 -8.14
N PHE A 102 -10.53 -1.19 -8.34
CA PHE A 102 -9.73 -0.34 -7.47
C PHE A 102 -10.64 0.55 -6.63
N TRP A 103 -10.65 0.32 -5.32
CA TRP A 103 -11.33 1.14 -4.34
C TRP A 103 -10.51 2.40 -4.03
N VAL A 104 -11.06 3.56 -4.35
CA VAL A 104 -10.54 4.86 -3.95
C VAL A 104 -11.01 5.14 -2.53
N ALA A 105 -10.10 5.28 -1.57
CA ALA A 105 -10.48 5.63 -0.19
C ALA A 105 -10.77 7.14 -0.07
N SER A 106 -11.75 7.64 -0.83
CA SER A 106 -12.19 9.04 -0.86
C SER A 106 -12.79 9.52 0.47
N GLN A 107 -13.30 8.60 1.28
CA GLN A 107 -13.85 8.86 2.62
C GLN A 107 -12.76 9.15 3.66
N ASP A 108 -11.50 8.85 3.38
CA ASP A 108 -10.41 9.11 4.32
C ASP A 108 -10.13 10.60 4.42
N HIS A 109 -9.87 11.04 5.63
CA HIS A 109 -9.67 12.43 6.05
C HIS A 109 -8.24 12.71 6.51
N ASP A 110 -7.35 11.71 6.46
CA ASP A 110 -5.92 11.91 6.67
C ASP A 110 -5.30 12.62 5.45
N THR A 111 -5.45 13.94 5.45
CA THR A 111 -4.92 14.78 4.37
C THR A 111 -3.39 14.82 4.34
N ASP A 112 -2.72 14.51 5.46
CA ASP A 112 -1.27 14.52 5.55
C ASP A 112 -0.66 13.38 4.72
N GLU A 113 -1.30 12.21 4.71
CA GLU A 113 -0.85 11.05 3.94
C GLU A 113 -0.99 11.22 2.41
N ILE A 114 -1.88 12.11 1.94
CA ILE A 114 -2.19 12.25 0.51
C ILE A 114 -1.62 13.52 -0.14
N ARG A 115 -1.32 14.58 0.63
CA ARG A 115 -1.03 15.92 0.08
C ARG A 115 0.33 16.12 -0.58
N SER A 116 1.25 15.17 -0.42
CA SER A 116 2.65 15.31 -0.82
C SER A 116 3.07 14.30 -1.89
N VAL A 117 4.00 14.70 -2.76
CA VAL A 117 4.67 13.81 -3.71
C VAL A 117 6.14 14.19 -3.86
N GLU A 118 6.99 13.18 -4.03
CA GLU A 118 8.40 13.34 -4.38
C GLU A 118 8.66 12.71 -5.75
N LEU A 119 9.35 13.45 -6.62
CA LEU A 119 9.73 13.00 -7.95
C LEU A 119 11.24 13.15 -8.13
N LEU A 120 11.90 12.11 -8.62
CA LEU A 120 13.32 12.10 -8.95
C LEU A 120 13.51 12.30 -10.46
N ASP A 121 14.14 13.40 -10.87
CA ASP A 121 14.35 13.71 -12.29
C ASP A 121 15.51 12.92 -12.94
N PHE A 122 15.86 13.27 -14.17
CA PHE A 122 16.97 12.65 -14.92
C PHE A 122 18.36 13.05 -14.41
N GLU A 123 18.46 14.21 -13.76
CA GLU A 123 19.69 14.71 -13.12
C GLU A 123 19.79 14.25 -11.66
N GLU A 124 18.87 13.37 -11.23
CA GLU A 124 18.78 12.82 -9.88
C GLU A 124 18.50 13.86 -8.80
N ARG A 125 17.83 14.96 -9.17
CA ARG A 125 17.33 15.96 -8.24
C ARG A 125 15.94 15.57 -7.79
N VAL A 126 15.72 15.66 -6.48
CA VAL A 126 14.41 15.39 -5.86
C VAL A 126 13.58 16.67 -5.89
N HIS A 127 12.44 16.60 -6.55
CA HIS A 127 11.42 17.65 -6.55
C HIS A 127 10.28 17.23 -5.63
N ARG A 128 10.00 18.02 -4.60
CA ARG A 128 8.89 17.80 -3.68
C ARG A 128 7.81 18.86 -3.86
N LEU A 129 6.56 18.42 -3.88
CA LEU A 129 5.39 19.28 -3.80
C LEU A 129 4.51 18.81 -2.65
N THR A 130 4.08 19.76 -1.82
CA THR A 130 3.14 19.56 -0.72
C THR A 130 2.01 20.56 -0.93
N LEU A 131 0.78 20.06 -1.07
CA LEU A 131 -0.41 20.92 -1.24
C LEU A 131 -0.99 21.32 0.12
N GLU A 132 -1.53 22.53 0.20
CA GLU A 132 -2.29 22.99 1.35
C GLU A 132 -3.74 22.50 1.25
N LEU A 133 -4.00 21.32 1.81
CA LEU A 133 -5.34 20.73 1.86
C LEU A 133 -6.07 21.14 3.15
N PRO A 134 -7.40 21.29 3.12
CA PRO A 134 -8.19 21.53 4.33
C PRO A 134 -8.11 20.30 5.26
N ALA A 135 -7.69 20.52 6.51
CA ALA A 135 -7.44 19.43 7.46
C ALA A 135 -8.71 18.64 7.78
N ALA A 136 -8.56 17.33 7.97
CA ALA A 136 -9.64 16.42 8.38
C ALA A 136 -10.89 16.42 7.47
N HIS A 137 -10.75 16.89 6.23
CA HIS A 137 -11.78 16.77 5.20
C HIS A 137 -11.59 15.48 4.41
N PRO A 138 -12.67 14.74 4.09
CA PRO A 138 -12.58 13.60 3.19
C PRO A 138 -12.02 14.01 1.83
N ALA A 139 -11.11 13.22 1.26
CA ALA A 139 -10.56 13.47 -0.07
C ALA A 139 -11.62 13.60 -1.19
N GLY A 140 -12.79 12.97 -1.02
CA GLY A 140 -13.96 13.10 -1.91
C GLY A 140 -14.62 14.46 -1.90
N ARG A 141 -14.41 15.28 -0.86
CA ARG A 141 -15.02 16.61 -0.69
C ARG A 141 -14.08 17.77 -1.04
N ILE A 142 -12.79 17.49 -1.22
CA ILE A 142 -11.80 18.52 -1.54
C ILE A 142 -11.83 18.80 -3.04
N SER A 143 -12.07 20.05 -3.45
CA SER A 143 -11.96 20.45 -4.86
C SER A 143 -10.50 20.47 -5.32
N PHE A 144 -10.19 19.90 -6.48
CA PHE A 144 -8.81 19.86 -7.00
C PHE A 144 -8.42 21.13 -7.77
N ALA A 145 -9.38 21.88 -8.31
CA ALA A 145 -9.13 23.00 -9.21
C ALA A 145 -8.09 24.02 -8.71
N PRO A 146 -8.05 24.41 -7.41
CA PRO A 146 -7.04 25.34 -6.88
C PRO A 146 -5.59 24.84 -6.99
N TYR A 147 -5.37 23.54 -7.05
CA TYR A 147 -4.04 22.92 -7.04
C TYR A 147 -3.50 22.59 -8.43
N PHE A 148 -4.34 22.69 -9.47
CA PHE A 148 -4.01 22.31 -10.84
C PHE A 148 -2.71 22.92 -11.36
N SER A 149 -2.55 24.24 -11.20
CA SER A 149 -1.40 24.99 -11.73
C SER A 149 -0.08 24.55 -11.09
N GLN A 150 -0.07 24.34 -9.77
CA GLN A 150 1.11 23.90 -9.01
C GLN A 150 1.59 22.53 -9.46
N VAL A 151 0.66 21.58 -9.65
CA VAL A 151 0.98 20.24 -10.11
C VAL A 151 1.51 20.25 -11.55
N CYS A 152 0.86 21.00 -12.45
CA CYS A 152 1.34 21.12 -13.83
C CYS A 152 2.70 21.82 -13.92
N GLU A 153 2.99 22.78 -13.04
CA GLU A 153 4.32 23.40 -12.94
C GLU A 153 5.39 22.42 -12.51
N LEU A 154 5.14 21.60 -11.48
CA LEU A 154 6.05 20.53 -11.07
C LEU A 154 6.37 19.61 -12.25
N LEU A 155 5.34 19.16 -12.98
CA LEU A 155 5.51 18.25 -14.12
C LEU A 155 6.27 18.88 -15.30
N ARG A 156 6.19 20.20 -15.50
CA ARG A 156 6.98 20.90 -16.53
C ARG A 156 8.49 20.86 -16.28
N ARG A 157 8.92 20.61 -15.04
CA ARG A 157 10.35 20.52 -14.67
C ARG A 157 11.00 19.22 -15.16
N PHE A 158 10.21 18.21 -15.54
CA PHE A 158 10.70 16.97 -16.10
C PHE A 158 10.97 17.12 -17.61
N GLY A 159 12.23 17.01 -18.01
CA GLY A 159 12.55 16.50 -19.36
C GLY A 159 12.10 15.05 -19.43
N GLY A 160 11.51 14.57 -20.52
CA GLY A 160 10.90 13.23 -20.59
C GLY A 160 9.80 13.17 -21.65
N TYR A 161 8.87 12.22 -21.50
CA TYR A 161 7.80 12.00 -22.46
C TYR A 161 6.70 13.05 -22.32
N SER A 162 6.68 14.03 -23.23
CA SER A 162 5.72 15.14 -23.22
C SER A 162 4.27 14.67 -23.31
N GLU A 163 4.02 13.60 -24.07
CA GLU A 163 2.70 12.97 -24.22
C GLU A 163 2.16 12.43 -22.88
N VAL A 164 3.00 11.82 -22.04
CA VAL A 164 2.60 11.33 -20.71
C VAL A 164 2.22 12.52 -19.82
N ARG A 165 3.02 13.58 -19.84
CA ARG A 165 2.73 14.81 -19.11
C ARG A 165 1.42 15.43 -19.55
N GLU A 166 1.16 15.52 -20.85
CA GLU A 166 -0.09 16.06 -21.40
C GLU A 166 -1.31 15.24 -20.97
N ARG A 167 -1.21 13.91 -20.99
CA ARG A 167 -2.26 13.00 -20.51
C ARG A 167 -2.54 13.17 -19.03
N ILE A 168 -1.49 13.28 -18.20
CA ILE A 168 -1.63 13.60 -16.77
C ILE A 168 -2.36 14.93 -16.63
N CYS A 169 -1.84 16.02 -17.19
CA CYS A 169 -2.46 17.35 -17.08
C CYS A 169 -3.93 17.34 -17.55
N LYS A 170 -4.25 16.64 -18.65
CA LYS A 170 -5.63 16.50 -19.14
C LYS A 170 -6.53 15.77 -18.15
N ALA A 171 -6.03 14.74 -17.46
CA ALA A 171 -6.78 14.04 -16.42
C ALA A 171 -7.10 14.95 -15.22
N LEU A 172 -6.28 15.97 -14.95
CA LEU A 172 -6.48 16.92 -13.85
C LEU A 172 -7.51 18.02 -14.18
N VAL A 173 -7.79 18.31 -15.46
CA VAL A 173 -8.67 19.42 -15.86
C VAL A 173 -10.14 19.04 -15.68
N GLY A 174 -10.86 19.84 -14.89
CA GLY A 174 -12.32 19.79 -14.72
C GLY A 174 -12.75 20.09 -13.29
N PRO A 175 -14.07 20.12 -13.01
CA PRO A 175 -14.62 20.37 -11.67
C PRO A 175 -14.54 19.11 -10.80
N TRP A 176 -13.35 18.53 -10.68
CA TRP A 176 -13.14 17.25 -10.02
C TRP A 176 -12.82 17.44 -8.54
N SER A 177 -13.26 16.48 -7.73
CA SER A 177 -12.68 16.31 -6.39
C SER A 177 -11.24 15.81 -6.48
N TYR A 178 -10.52 15.92 -5.37
CA TYR A 178 -9.16 15.42 -5.21
C TYR A 178 -9.10 13.90 -5.49
N SER A 179 -10.05 13.15 -4.94
CA SER A 179 -10.18 11.70 -5.19
C SER A 179 -10.58 11.35 -6.64
N GLU A 180 -11.35 12.21 -7.32
CA GLU A 180 -11.71 11.99 -8.71
C GLU A 180 -10.54 12.24 -9.66
N VAL A 181 -9.66 13.22 -9.37
CA VAL A 181 -8.40 13.36 -10.12
C VAL A 181 -7.53 12.12 -9.97
N PHE A 182 -7.42 11.57 -8.77
CA PHE A 182 -6.76 10.28 -8.54
C PHE A 182 -7.38 9.15 -9.38
N ALA A 183 -8.72 9.03 -9.35
CA ALA A 183 -9.45 8.02 -10.12
C ALA A 183 -9.21 8.16 -11.63
N ARG A 184 -9.25 9.39 -12.15
CA ARG A 184 -9.01 9.71 -13.57
C ARG A 184 -7.59 9.35 -14.00
N LEU A 185 -6.58 9.59 -13.16
CA LEU A 185 -5.21 9.16 -13.44
C LEU A 185 -5.09 7.63 -13.50
N LEU A 186 -5.74 6.89 -12.61
CA LEU A 186 -5.77 5.43 -12.70
C LEU A 186 -6.49 4.95 -13.96
N LEU A 187 -7.62 5.57 -14.33
CA LEU A 187 -8.36 5.24 -15.54
C LEU A 187 -7.57 5.55 -16.82
N GLU A 188 -6.79 6.62 -16.84
CA GLU A 188 -5.95 7.01 -17.98
C GLU A 188 -4.91 5.93 -18.32
N PHE A 189 -4.25 5.36 -17.31
CA PHE A 189 -3.15 4.41 -17.53
C PHE A 189 -3.55 2.94 -17.36
N LEU A 190 -4.53 2.63 -16.52
CA LEU A 190 -4.94 1.25 -16.22
C LEU A 190 -6.37 0.93 -16.65
N GLY A 191 -7.18 1.94 -16.97
CA GLY A 191 -8.52 1.75 -17.51
C GLY A 191 -8.54 0.98 -18.84
N PRO A 192 -7.62 1.20 -19.80
CA PRO A 192 -7.55 0.39 -21.02
C PRO A 192 -7.30 -1.10 -20.74
N LEU A 193 -6.75 -1.43 -19.57
CA LEU A 193 -6.54 -2.80 -19.13
C LEU A 193 -7.80 -3.44 -18.50
N GLY A 194 -8.91 -2.71 -18.45
CA GLY A 194 -10.19 -3.15 -17.88
C GLY A 194 -10.34 -2.85 -16.39
N LEU A 195 -9.49 -2.00 -15.80
CA LEU A 195 -9.64 -1.59 -14.40
C LEU A 195 -10.93 -0.81 -14.19
N VAL A 196 -11.73 -1.22 -13.21
CA VAL A 196 -12.90 -0.48 -12.74
C VAL A 196 -12.50 0.29 -11.49
N VAL A 197 -12.68 1.61 -11.47
CA VAL A 197 -12.46 2.41 -10.27
C VAL A 197 -13.79 2.59 -9.53
N PHE A 198 -13.78 2.35 -8.22
CA PHE A 198 -14.92 2.49 -7.33
C PHE A 198 -14.63 3.57 -6.30
N ASP A 199 -15.50 4.58 -6.21
CA ASP A 199 -15.42 5.63 -5.20
C ASP A 199 -16.69 5.60 -4.35
N PRO A 200 -16.59 5.28 -3.05
CA PRO A 200 -17.75 5.16 -2.16
C PRO A 200 -18.44 6.48 -1.83
N MET A 201 -17.83 7.63 -2.14
CA MET A 201 -18.45 8.95 -2.00
C MET A 201 -19.09 9.44 -3.30
N ALA A 202 -18.89 8.75 -4.42
CA ALA A 202 -19.52 9.12 -5.67
C ALA A 202 -21.06 9.07 -5.52
N PRO A 203 -21.80 10.12 -5.94
CA PRO A 203 -23.26 10.15 -5.82
C PRO A 203 -23.96 8.95 -6.48
N GLU A 204 -23.35 8.39 -7.53
CA GLU A 204 -23.84 7.21 -8.23
C GLU A 204 -23.70 5.89 -7.45
N LEU A 205 -22.86 5.86 -6.43
CA LEU A 205 -22.46 4.65 -5.70
C LEU A 205 -22.78 4.70 -4.21
N ALA A 206 -22.69 5.88 -3.58
CA ALA A 206 -22.93 6.06 -2.14
C ALA A 206 -24.28 5.48 -1.66
N PRO A 207 -25.41 5.62 -2.39
CA PRO A 207 -26.69 5.05 -1.97
C PRO A 207 -26.69 3.52 -1.79
N LEU A 208 -25.78 2.79 -2.47
CA LEU A 208 -25.71 1.32 -2.37
C LEU A 208 -25.33 0.85 -0.96
N PHE A 209 -24.68 1.72 -0.16
CA PHE A 209 -24.23 1.39 1.19
C PHE A 209 -25.28 1.67 2.27
N ALA A 210 -26.36 2.39 1.96
CA ALA A 210 -27.36 2.79 2.95
C ALA A 210 -27.91 1.61 3.77
N PRO A 211 -28.28 0.44 3.18
CA PRO A 211 -28.80 -0.67 3.98
C PRO A 211 -27.80 -1.22 5.02
N ALA A 212 -26.50 -1.17 4.72
CA ALA A 212 -25.46 -1.64 5.63
C ALA A 212 -25.17 -0.62 6.72
N LEU A 213 -25.17 0.68 6.37
CA LEU A 213 -25.04 1.77 7.33
C LEU A 213 -26.23 1.82 8.29
N GLU A 214 -27.46 1.56 7.84
CA GLU A 214 -28.65 1.47 8.69
C GLU A 214 -28.54 0.35 9.74
N ARG A 215 -27.90 -0.78 9.41
CA ARG A 215 -27.63 -1.86 10.37
C ARG A 215 -26.64 -1.43 11.44
N GLU A 216 -25.60 -0.70 11.04
CA GLU A 216 -24.62 -0.14 11.98
C GLU A 216 -25.23 0.94 12.86
N ILE A 217 -26.15 1.77 12.35
CA ILE A 217 -26.89 2.73 13.18
C ILE A 217 -27.79 2.01 14.19
N ALA A 218 -28.50 0.95 13.76
CA ALA A 218 -29.41 0.21 14.64
C ALA A 218 -28.68 -0.56 15.75
N ASN A 219 -27.42 -0.96 15.53
CA ASN A 219 -26.61 -1.66 16.52
C ASN A 219 -25.18 -1.08 16.57
N PRO A 220 -25.01 0.12 17.15
CA PRO A 220 -23.83 0.97 16.95
C PRO A 220 -22.51 0.44 17.52
N LEU A 221 -22.59 -0.48 18.49
CA LEU A 221 -21.40 -1.03 19.15
C LEU A 221 -21.08 -2.47 18.70
N ALA A 222 -21.98 -3.16 17.99
CA ALA A 222 -21.78 -4.57 17.67
C ALA A 222 -20.50 -4.83 16.86
N SER A 223 -20.22 -4.00 15.85
CA SER A 223 -19.04 -4.14 15.02
C SER A 223 -17.75 -3.79 15.78
N SER A 224 -17.76 -2.78 16.65
CA SER A 224 -16.58 -2.40 17.44
C SER A 224 -16.28 -3.45 18.52
N GLU A 225 -17.31 -4.00 19.16
CA GLU A 225 -17.18 -5.11 20.09
C GLU A 225 -16.68 -6.39 19.41
N ALA A 226 -17.13 -6.69 18.19
CA ALA A 226 -16.65 -7.85 17.42
C ALA A 226 -15.14 -7.75 17.10
N ILE A 227 -14.67 -6.55 16.73
CA ILE A 227 -13.24 -6.27 16.54
C ILE A 227 -12.50 -6.49 17.86
N ASN A 228 -12.98 -5.90 18.96
CA ASN A 228 -12.32 -6.01 20.27
C ASN A 228 -12.26 -7.47 20.78
N ARG A 229 -13.30 -8.28 20.56
CA ARG A 229 -13.28 -9.72 20.88
C ARG A 229 -12.21 -10.46 20.08
N THR A 230 -12.11 -10.17 18.78
CA THR A 230 -11.10 -10.79 17.91
C THR A 230 -9.69 -10.35 18.30
N ALA A 231 -9.48 -9.06 18.59
CA ALA A 231 -8.22 -8.52 19.08
C ALA A 231 -7.77 -9.18 20.39
N GLN A 232 -8.69 -9.45 21.33
CA GLN A 232 -8.39 -10.21 22.55
C GLN A 232 -8.00 -11.67 22.25
N ALA A 233 -8.67 -12.33 21.30
CA ALA A 233 -8.32 -13.68 20.87
C ALA A 233 -6.93 -13.73 20.22
N MET A 234 -6.59 -12.74 19.38
CA MET A 234 -5.26 -12.59 18.79
C MET A 234 -4.18 -12.43 19.86
N LYS A 235 -4.39 -11.57 20.87
CA LYS A 235 -3.46 -11.42 22.01
C LYS A 235 -3.22 -12.74 22.75
N LYS A 236 -4.28 -13.51 23.00
CA LYS A 236 -4.18 -14.84 23.63
C LYS A 236 -3.38 -15.84 22.78
N ALA A 237 -3.37 -15.67 21.47
CA ALA A 237 -2.59 -16.47 20.53
C ALA A 237 -1.15 -15.95 20.31
N GLY A 238 -0.70 -14.93 21.06
CA GLY A 238 0.64 -14.35 20.93
C GLY A 238 0.80 -13.41 19.73
N LEU A 239 -0.31 -12.90 19.19
CA LEU A 239 -0.33 -11.94 18.09
C LEU A 239 -0.63 -10.53 18.59
N GLU A 240 -0.08 -9.54 17.91
CA GLU A 240 -0.34 -8.13 18.17
C GLU A 240 -1.47 -7.62 17.25
N PRO A 241 -2.67 -7.31 17.80
CA PRO A 241 -3.75 -6.72 17.03
C PRO A 241 -3.40 -5.30 16.58
N ALA A 242 -3.92 -4.89 15.43
CA ALA A 242 -3.71 -3.58 14.83
C ALA A 242 -4.89 -2.62 15.11
N LEU A 243 -6.10 -3.14 15.33
CA LEU A 243 -7.27 -2.34 15.67
C LEU A 243 -7.55 -2.40 17.17
N GLY A 244 -7.96 -1.27 17.71
CA GLY A 244 -8.52 -1.17 19.05
C GLY A 244 -9.63 -0.14 19.04
N ARG A 245 -10.79 -0.49 19.61
CA ARG A 245 -11.91 0.44 19.77
C ARG A 245 -12.08 0.78 21.24
N GLY A 246 -12.00 2.06 21.55
CA GLY A 246 -12.29 2.57 22.88
C GLY A 246 -13.76 2.39 23.25
N GLU A 247 -14.07 2.54 24.53
CA GLU A 247 -15.44 2.50 25.02
C GLU A 247 -16.33 3.51 24.28
N GLY A 248 -17.54 3.07 23.93
CA GLY A 248 -18.51 3.85 23.17
C GLY A 248 -18.12 4.17 21.72
N ALA A 249 -16.92 3.82 21.26
CA ALA A 249 -16.51 4.10 19.88
C ALA A 249 -17.27 3.20 18.90
N THR A 250 -18.01 3.80 17.96
CA THR A 250 -18.62 3.08 16.84
C THR A 250 -17.57 2.84 15.74
N ASN A 251 -17.98 2.21 14.64
CA ASN A 251 -17.20 2.19 13.39
C ASN A 251 -17.73 3.16 12.33
N LEU A 252 -18.48 4.19 12.73
CA LEU A 252 -19.05 5.20 11.85
C LEU A 252 -18.39 6.55 12.07
N PHE A 253 -18.14 7.26 10.98
CA PHE A 253 -17.77 8.67 10.98
C PHE A 253 -18.88 9.48 10.33
N LEU A 254 -19.10 10.69 10.83
CA LEU A 254 -20.01 11.68 10.26
C LEU A 254 -19.24 12.90 9.76
N GLU A 255 -19.55 13.32 8.55
CA GLU A 255 -19.14 14.62 8.02
C GLU A 255 -20.03 15.73 8.62
N GLY A 256 -19.42 16.62 9.40
CA GLY A 256 -20.09 17.76 10.00
C GLY A 256 -20.46 18.84 8.98
N PRO A 257 -21.27 19.85 9.37
CA PRO A 257 -21.63 20.97 8.48
C PRO A 257 -20.43 21.81 8.00
N ASP A 258 -19.31 21.71 8.70
CA ASP A 258 -18.03 22.34 8.39
C ASP A 258 -17.15 21.49 7.45
N GLY A 259 -17.63 20.34 6.99
CA GLY A 259 -16.92 19.42 6.09
C GLY A 259 -15.93 18.49 6.81
N VAL A 260 -15.75 18.63 8.12
CA VAL A 260 -14.81 17.82 8.91
C VAL A 260 -15.44 16.47 9.26
N ARG A 261 -14.66 15.41 9.09
CA ARG A 261 -15.06 14.03 9.37
C ARG A 261 -14.74 13.64 10.81
N ARG A 262 -15.76 13.32 11.61
CA ARG A 262 -15.64 13.02 13.05
C ARG A 262 -16.13 11.62 13.38
N LEU A 263 -15.46 10.93 14.29
CA LEU A 263 -15.86 9.59 14.74
C LEU A 263 -17.13 9.70 15.58
N LEU A 264 -18.15 8.91 15.25
CA LEU A 264 -19.33 8.79 16.08
C LEU A 264 -19.05 7.87 17.28
N ARG A 265 -19.40 8.35 18.46
CA ARG A 265 -19.48 7.56 19.69
C ARG A 265 -20.94 7.34 20.05
N PHE A 266 -21.23 6.25 20.75
CA PHE A 266 -22.56 5.91 21.24
C PHE A 266 -22.50 5.63 22.74
N GLY A 267 -23.35 6.31 23.50
CA GLY A 267 -23.47 6.22 24.94
C GLY A 267 -24.78 6.84 25.40
N GLU A 268 -25.31 6.40 26.54
CA GLU A 268 -26.53 6.99 27.13
C GLU A 268 -27.72 7.11 26.15
N GLY A 269 -27.83 6.15 25.20
CA GLY A 269 -28.93 6.08 24.22
C GLY A 269 -28.84 7.03 23.02
N HIS A 270 -27.73 7.74 22.82
CA HIS A 270 -27.55 8.67 21.70
C HIS A 270 -26.15 8.55 21.07
N PHE A 271 -26.00 9.11 19.87
CA PHE A 271 -24.72 9.26 19.19
C PHE A 271 -24.14 10.64 19.44
N GLU A 272 -22.81 10.76 19.44
CA GLU A 272 -22.11 12.05 19.51
C GLU A 272 -20.91 12.07 18.56
N ASP A 273 -20.63 13.23 17.96
CA ASP A 273 -19.42 13.46 17.15
C ASP A 273 -18.36 14.31 17.87
N GLY A 274 -18.62 14.65 19.13
CA GLY A 274 -17.81 15.56 19.95
C GLY A 274 -18.28 17.02 19.94
N GLU A 275 -19.17 17.40 19.03
CA GLU A 275 -19.76 18.74 18.97
C GLU A 275 -21.29 18.71 19.13
N ARG A 276 -21.94 17.66 18.66
CA ARG A 276 -23.39 17.52 18.65
C ARG A 276 -23.79 16.10 19.04
N GLN A 277 -25.01 16.01 19.57
CA GLN A 277 -25.69 14.75 19.83
C GLN A 277 -26.70 14.47 18.73
N TYR A 278 -26.87 13.19 18.40
CA TYR A 278 -27.78 12.71 17.37
C TYR A 278 -28.56 11.52 17.89
N THR A 279 -29.84 11.51 17.61
CA THR A 279 -30.66 10.30 17.74
C THR A 279 -30.44 9.38 16.53
N GLU A 280 -30.87 8.13 16.64
CA GLU A 280 -30.94 7.23 15.49
C GLU A 280 -31.78 7.83 14.33
N ALA A 281 -32.88 8.52 14.66
CA ALA A 281 -33.73 9.16 13.65
C ALA A 281 -32.99 10.27 12.89
N ASP A 282 -32.16 11.06 13.58
CA ASP A 282 -31.35 12.10 12.95
C ASP A 282 -30.34 11.51 11.96
N LEU A 283 -29.62 10.45 12.36
CA LEU A 283 -28.64 9.81 11.49
C LEU A 283 -29.30 9.13 10.28
N ARG A 284 -30.48 8.53 10.45
CA ARG A 284 -31.26 7.97 9.34
C ARG A 284 -31.73 9.05 8.37
N ALA A 285 -32.16 10.21 8.88
CA ALA A 285 -32.54 11.34 8.03
C ALA A 285 -31.34 11.90 7.24
N ILE A 286 -30.16 11.99 7.88
CA ILE A 286 -28.92 12.38 7.21
C ILE A 286 -28.57 11.37 6.10
N LEU A 287 -28.60 10.07 6.42
CA LEU A 287 -28.31 8.99 5.48
C LEU A 287 -29.27 8.99 4.28
N ALA A 288 -30.55 9.27 4.50
CA ALA A 288 -31.54 9.37 3.43
C ALA A 288 -31.33 10.59 2.51
N HIS A 289 -30.80 11.69 3.04
CA HIS A 289 -30.56 12.92 2.28
C HIS A 289 -29.21 12.91 1.54
N ASP A 290 -28.12 12.56 2.23
CA ASP A 290 -26.78 12.42 1.65
C ASP A 290 -26.06 11.20 2.26
N PRO A 291 -26.13 10.03 1.61
CA PRO A 291 -25.46 8.83 2.08
C PRO A 291 -23.94 8.93 2.20
N ALA A 292 -23.30 9.85 1.47
CA ALA A 292 -21.85 10.00 1.50
C ALA A 292 -21.33 10.70 2.77
N ARG A 293 -22.20 11.30 3.59
CA ARG A 293 -21.81 11.94 4.87
C ARG A 293 -21.53 10.94 5.98
N LEU A 294 -22.11 9.75 5.93
CA LEU A 294 -21.89 8.70 6.92
C LEU A 294 -20.96 7.64 6.34
N THR A 295 -19.79 7.49 6.93
CA THR A 295 -18.68 6.74 6.31
C THR A 295 -18.05 5.76 7.30
N PRO A 296 -17.48 4.64 6.84
CA PRO A 296 -16.91 3.62 7.71
C PRO A 296 -15.54 4.02 8.25
N ALA A 297 -15.25 3.65 9.49
CA ALA A 297 -13.90 3.56 10.00
C ALA A 297 -13.14 2.38 9.34
N ALA A 298 -11.80 2.33 9.51
CA ALA A 298 -10.97 1.25 8.94
C ALA A 298 -11.47 -0.17 9.28
N GLY A 299 -12.00 -0.37 10.48
CA GLY A 299 -12.56 -1.64 10.95
C GLY A 299 -13.92 -2.05 10.35
N LEU A 300 -14.57 -1.18 9.57
CA LEU A 300 -15.83 -1.49 8.88
C LEU A 300 -15.68 -1.42 7.35
N ARG A 301 -14.73 -0.62 6.84
CA ARG A 301 -14.57 -0.35 5.41
C ARG A 301 -14.50 -1.61 4.53
N PRO A 302 -13.69 -2.65 4.83
CA PRO A 302 -13.64 -3.85 3.98
C PRO A 302 -14.97 -4.62 3.96
N VAL A 303 -15.68 -4.66 5.09
CA VAL A 303 -16.97 -5.34 5.19
C VAL A 303 -18.03 -4.57 4.44
N LEU A 304 -18.07 -3.24 4.60
CA LEU A 304 -19.01 -2.38 3.90
C LEU A 304 -18.83 -2.48 2.37
N GLN A 305 -17.59 -2.48 1.89
CA GLN A 305 -17.25 -2.76 0.48
C GLN A 305 -17.93 -4.04 -0.02
N ASP A 306 -17.84 -5.12 0.74
CA ASP A 306 -18.32 -6.45 0.35
C ASP A 306 -19.84 -6.62 0.53
N THR A 307 -20.54 -5.66 1.15
CA THR A 307 -22.02 -5.59 1.09
C THR A 307 -22.52 -5.17 -0.30
N VAL A 308 -21.68 -4.46 -1.06
CA VAL A 308 -22.00 -3.95 -2.39
C VAL A 308 -21.29 -4.76 -3.47
N LEU A 309 -20.05 -5.17 -3.25
CA LEU A 309 -19.23 -5.87 -4.24
C LEU A 309 -19.24 -7.39 -4.03
N PRO A 310 -19.35 -8.20 -5.11
CA PRO A 310 -19.20 -9.66 -5.03
C PRO A 310 -17.73 -10.08 -4.94
N THR A 311 -17.01 -9.58 -3.93
CA THR A 311 -15.55 -9.70 -3.78
C THR A 311 -15.14 -11.14 -3.49
N ALA A 312 -14.37 -11.76 -4.39
CA ALA A 312 -13.77 -13.08 -4.17
C ALA A 312 -12.34 -12.99 -3.62
N GLY A 313 -11.59 -11.96 -4.01
CA GLY A 313 -10.24 -11.71 -3.55
C GLY A 313 -10.02 -10.24 -3.21
N PHE A 314 -9.30 -9.99 -2.12
CA PHE A 314 -8.93 -8.67 -1.63
C PHE A 314 -7.40 -8.54 -1.57
N VAL A 315 -6.84 -7.74 -2.47
CA VAL A 315 -5.40 -7.49 -2.58
C VAL A 315 -4.97 -6.42 -1.59
N VAL A 316 -4.04 -6.77 -0.72
CA VAL A 316 -3.63 -5.95 0.43
C VAL A 316 -2.12 -5.74 0.51
N GLY A 317 -1.74 -4.61 1.10
CA GLY A 317 -0.36 -4.33 1.50
C GLY A 317 0.05 -5.08 2.77
N PRO A 318 1.36 -5.13 3.09
CA PRO A 318 1.87 -5.83 4.27
C PRO A 318 1.27 -5.35 5.60
N GLY A 319 1.00 -4.04 5.73
CA GLY A 319 0.42 -3.47 6.95
C GLY A 319 -1.07 -3.75 7.14
N GLU A 320 -1.78 -4.11 6.07
CA GLU A 320 -3.24 -4.27 6.12
C GLU A 320 -3.67 -5.68 6.58
N LEU A 321 -2.80 -6.67 6.40
CA LEU A 321 -3.07 -8.07 6.77
C LEU A 321 -3.54 -8.20 8.23
N ARG A 322 -2.92 -7.46 9.15
CA ARG A 322 -3.23 -7.56 10.59
C ARG A 322 -4.63 -7.06 10.90
N TYR A 323 -5.00 -5.88 10.41
CA TYR A 323 -6.32 -5.33 10.70
C TYR A 323 -7.43 -6.13 10.02
N VAL A 324 -7.18 -6.68 8.82
CA VAL A 324 -8.19 -7.51 8.12
C VAL A 324 -8.47 -8.81 8.89
N ALA A 325 -7.47 -9.36 9.58
CA ALA A 325 -7.63 -10.53 10.44
C ALA A 325 -8.62 -10.28 11.60
N GLU A 326 -8.77 -9.04 12.02
CA GLU A 326 -9.65 -8.67 13.13
C GLU A 326 -11.13 -8.55 12.74
N LEU A 327 -11.45 -8.71 11.44
CA LEU A 327 -12.78 -8.39 10.90
C LEU A 327 -13.72 -9.58 10.76
N GLY A 328 -13.27 -10.80 11.09
CA GLY A 328 -14.08 -12.02 10.94
C GLY A 328 -15.48 -11.89 11.54
N GLY A 329 -15.56 -11.46 12.80
CA GLY A 329 -16.85 -11.23 13.47
C GLY A 329 -17.68 -10.09 12.86
N VAL A 330 -17.06 -9.10 12.22
CA VAL A 330 -17.79 -8.03 11.52
C VAL A 330 -18.39 -8.54 10.21
N TYR A 331 -17.70 -9.40 9.46
CA TYR A 331 -18.27 -10.08 8.30
C TYR A 331 -19.50 -10.92 8.68
N GLU A 332 -19.42 -11.67 9.79
CA GLU A 332 -20.53 -12.48 10.31
C GLU A 332 -21.78 -11.63 10.64
N LEU A 333 -21.58 -10.48 11.29
CA LEU A 333 -22.68 -9.54 11.62
C LEU A 333 -23.43 -9.03 10.38
N HIS A 334 -22.74 -8.92 9.24
CA HIS A 334 -23.35 -8.53 7.96
C HIS A 334 -23.77 -9.72 7.08
N GLY A 335 -23.69 -10.95 7.60
CA GLY A 335 -24.05 -12.17 6.85
C GLY A 335 -23.14 -12.45 5.66
N LEU A 336 -21.91 -11.95 5.69
CA LEU A 336 -20.94 -12.05 4.61
C LEU A 336 -19.88 -13.10 4.89
N LYS A 337 -19.33 -13.68 3.82
CA LYS A 337 -18.12 -14.50 3.90
C LYS A 337 -16.90 -13.64 3.54
N PRO A 338 -15.81 -13.68 4.31
CA PRO A 338 -14.58 -12.99 3.95
C PRO A 338 -14.07 -13.38 2.55
N PRO A 339 -13.40 -12.48 1.82
CA PRO A 339 -12.71 -12.80 0.58
C PRO A 339 -11.35 -13.49 0.85
N ALA A 340 -10.73 -14.03 -0.19
CA ALA A 340 -9.32 -14.42 -0.14
C ALA A 340 -8.47 -13.18 0.08
N VAL A 341 -7.67 -13.14 1.14
CA VAL A 341 -6.77 -12.02 1.42
C VAL A 341 -5.42 -12.30 0.77
N ILE A 342 -5.07 -11.46 -0.21
CA ILE A 342 -3.95 -11.70 -1.12
C ILE A 342 -2.92 -10.60 -0.93
N ARG A 343 -1.70 -10.97 -0.53
CA ARG A 343 -0.61 -10.00 -0.46
C ARG A 343 -0.25 -9.52 -1.87
N ARG A 344 -0.27 -8.21 -2.09
CA ARG A 344 0.17 -7.61 -3.35
C ARG A 344 1.60 -8.01 -3.69
N MET A 345 1.94 -7.93 -4.98
CA MET A 345 3.33 -7.91 -5.40
C MET A 345 4.11 -6.73 -4.81
N GLY A 346 5.42 -6.91 -4.63
CA GLY A 346 6.38 -5.83 -4.43
C GLY A 346 7.24 -5.67 -5.68
N VAL A 347 7.62 -4.44 -6.03
CA VAL A 347 8.46 -4.18 -7.21
C VAL A 347 9.54 -3.14 -6.90
N VAL A 348 10.78 -3.46 -7.29
CA VAL A 348 11.87 -2.50 -7.39
C VAL A 348 12.13 -2.22 -8.87
N VAL A 349 12.02 -0.96 -9.26
CA VAL A 349 12.30 -0.47 -10.62
C VAL A 349 13.79 -0.13 -10.74
N LEU A 350 14.47 -0.74 -11.71
CA LEU A 350 15.88 -0.54 -11.98
C LEU A 350 16.09 0.25 -13.26
N GLU A 351 16.55 1.49 -13.11
CA GLU A 351 17.06 2.29 -14.22
C GLU A 351 18.47 1.81 -14.63
N PRO A 352 18.87 1.90 -15.92
CA PRO A 352 20.13 1.31 -16.39
C PRO A 352 21.40 1.74 -15.63
N PRO A 353 21.57 3.00 -15.18
CA PRO A 353 22.73 3.38 -14.36
C PRO A 353 22.77 2.67 -13.00
N ILE A 354 21.61 2.41 -12.40
CA ILE A 354 21.46 1.77 -11.09
C ILE A 354 21.77 0.28 -11.21
N GLU A 355 21.25 -0.37 -12.26
CA GLU A 355 21.55 -1.76 -12.58
C GLU A 355 23.07 -2.00 -12.76
N ARG A 356 23.77 -1.10 -13.48
CA ARG A 356 25.23 -1.18 -13.64
C ARG A 356 25.99 -1.10 -12.31
N ILE A 357 25.53 -0.27 -11.39
CA ILE A 357 26.16 -0.15 -10.06
C ILE A 357 25.90 -1.42 -9.25
N LEU A 358 24.67 -1.95 -9.25
CA LEU A 358 24.35 -3.21 -8.57
C LEU A 358 25.22 -4.36 -9.11
N GLN A 359 25.34 -4.49 -10.43
CA GLN A 359 26.18 -5.52 -11.07
C GLN A 359 27.66 -5.38 -10.70
N LYS A 360 28.21 -4.15 -10.71
CA LYS A 360 29.60 -3.87 -10.32
C LYS A 360 29.92 -4.39 -8.92
N TYR A 361 29.00 -4.24 -7.97
CA TYR A 361 29.19 -4.65 -6.59
C TYR A 361 28.63 -6.04 -6.26
N GLY A 362 27.97 -6.72 -7.21
CA GLY A 362 27.29 -7.99 -6.96
C GLY A 362 26.13 -7.87 -5.96
N LEU A 363 25.42 -6.74 -5.99
CA LEU A 363 24.33 -6.43 -5.08
C LEU A 363 22.99 -6.90 -5.64
N GLU A 364 22.14 -7.44 -4.76
CA GLU A 364 20.74 -7.71 -5.05
C GLU A 364 19.87 -6.53 -4.59
N ALA A 365 18.90 -6.11 -5.39
CA ALA A 365 18.16 -4.87 -5.20
C ALA A 365 17.24 -4.89 -3.97
N TRP A 366 16.56 -6.01 -3.71
CA TRP A 366 15.71 -6.19 -2.53
C TRP A 366 16.52 -6.21 -1.23
N ALA A 367 17.66 -6.91 -1.23
CA ALA A 367 18.60 -6.95 -0.11
C ALA A 367 19.15 -5.54 0.18
N PHE A 368 19.59 -4.82 -0.86
CA PHE A 368 20.02 -3.43 -0.70
C PHE A 368 18.91 -2.54 -0.14
N GLN A 369 17.68 -2.65 -0.64
CA GLN A 369 16.57 -1.85 -0.13
C GLN A 369 16.24 -2.17 1.34
N ALA A 370 16.39 -3.43 1.77
CA ALA A 370 16.12 -3.86 3.15
C ALA A 370 17.19 -3.38 4.15
N ASP A 371 18.47 -3.40 3.74
CA ASP A 371 19.60 -2.90 4.53
C ASP A 371 20.64 -2.26 3.61
N PRO A 372 20.49 -0.98 3.23
CA PRO A 372 21.35 -0.34 2.26
C PRO A 372 22.81 -0.34 2.69
N GLU A 373 23.06 0.11 3.93
CA GLU A 373 24.41 0.28 4.46
C GLU A 373 25.07 -1.07 4.74
N GLY A 374 24.37 -2.01 5.39
CA GLY A 374 24.94 -3.33 5.69
C GLY A 374 25.19 -4.15 4.44
N THR A 375 24.24 -4.18 3.48
CA THR A 375 24.40 -4.92 2.22
C THR A 375 25.55 -4.36 1.39
N PHE A 376 25.66 -3.03 1.27
CA PHE A 376 26.73 -2.41 0.50
C PHE A 376 28.10 -2.61 1.17
N LYS A 377 28.19 -2.48 2.51
CA LYS A 377 29.44 -2.76 3.24
C LYS A 377 29.85 -4.21 3.11
N ALA A 378 28.91 -5.15 3.16
CA ALA A 378 29.20 -6.56 2.97
C ALA A 378 29.79 -6.84 1.57
N ALA A 379 29.21 -6.25 0.52
CA ALA A 379 29.75 -6.33 -0.83
C ALA A 379 31.14 -5.68 -0.95
N LEU A 380 31.30 -4.46 -0.43
CA LEU A 380 32.57 -3.75 -0.48
C LEU A 380 33.68 -4.48 0.30
N ALA A 381 33.36 -5.11 1.43
CA ALA A 381 34.31 -5.90 2.19
C ALA A 381 34.88 -7.08 1.39
N GLN A 382 34.14 -7.62 0.42
CA GLN A 382 34.64 -8.67 -0.47
C GLN A 382 35.65 -8.16 -1.51
N GLN A 383 35.60 -6.87 -1.84
CA GLN A 383 36.41 -6.26 -2.91
C GLN A 383 37.55 -5.37 -2.38
N GLU A 384 37.46 -4.87 -1.14
CA GLU A 384 38.43 -3.96 -0.56
C GLU A 384 39.66 -4.70 -0.02
N ALA A 385 40.82 -4.49 -0.66
CA ALA A 385 42.08 -5.16 -0.35
C ALA A 385 42.52 -5.00 1.12
N ARG A 386 42.30 -3.81 1.72
CA ARG A 386 42.63 -3.57 3.14
C ARG A 386 41.81 -4.44 4.07
N VAL A 387 40.52 -4.64 3.76
CA VAL A 387 39.63 -5.50 4.54
C VAL A 387 40.03 -6.97 4.39
N GLN A 388 40.35 -7.40 3.17
CA GLN A 388 40.85 -8.76 2.92
C GLN A 388 42.16 -9.04 3.67
N ALA A 389 43.08 -8.08 3.69
CA ALA A 389 44.31 -8.19 4.47
C ALA A 389 44.03 -8.35 5.97
N ILE A 390 43.14 -7.51 6.54
CA ILE A 390 42.73 -7.62 7.96
C ILE A 390 42.12 -8.99 8.25
N ARG A 391 41.24 -9.51 7.37
CA ARG A 391 40.65 -10.84 7.52
C ARG A 391 41.70 -11.95 7.48
N GLY A 392 42.71 -11.83 6.61
CA GLY A 392 43.86 -12.74 6.57
C GLY A 392 44.70 -12.70 7.85
N HIS A 393 44.94 -11.51 8.42
CA HIS A 393 45.58 -11.37 9.73
C HIS A 393 44.75 -11.97 10.86
N LEU A 394 43.43 -11.77 10.85
CA LEU A 394 42.51 -12.34 11.84
C LEU A 394 42.53 -13.88 11.81
N ALA A 395 42.53 -14.49 10.62
CA ALA A 395 42.63 -15.94 10.46
C ALA A 395 43.94 -16.49 11.06
N ARG A 396 45.06 -15.80 10.82
CA ARG A 396 46.36 -16.16 11.42
C ARG A 396 46.34 -16.04 12.95
N ILE A 397 45.82 -14.94 13.49
CA ILE A 397 45.68 -14.74 14.95
C ILE A 397 44.82 -15.85 15.57
N ASN A 398 43.72 -16.24 14.91
CA ASN A 398 42.88 -17.33 15.41
C ASN A 398 43.64 -18.67 15.43
N ALA A 399 44.42 -18.97 14.38
CA ALA A 399 45.25 -20.16 14.36
C ALA A 399 46.30 -20.17 15.48
N GLU A 400 46.91 -19.02 15.79
CA GLU A 400 47.84 -18.88 16.92
C GLU A 400 47.13 -19.13 18.27
N PHE A 401 45.92 -18.64 18.46
CA PHE A 401 45.13 -18.92 19.68
C PHE A 401 44.80 -20.41 19.85
N GLU A 402 44.56 -21.14 18.75
CA GLU A 402 44.38 -22.59 18.76
C GLU A 402 45.67 -23.33 19.13
N GLN A 403 46.84 -22.80 18.73
CA GLN A 403 48.13 -23.37 19.16
C GLN A 403 48.38 -23.11 20.65
N ILE A 404 48.15 -21.88 21.12
CA ILE A 404 48.26 -21.52 22.54
C ILE A 404 47.32 -22.40 23.39
N GLN A 405 46.12 -22.72 22.90
CA GLN A 405 45.20 -23.61 23.59
C GLN A 405 45.80 -24.97 23.92
N ARG A 406 46.67 -25.52 23.06
CA ARG A 406 47.33 -26.81 23.28
C ARG A 406 48.39 -26.77 24.38
N LEU A 407 48.92 -25.58 24.70
CA LEU A 407 49.90 -25.37 25.77
C LEU A 407 49.25 -25.18 27.15
N LEU A 408 47.94 -24.96 27.19
CA LEU A 408 47.19 -24.69 28.42
C LEU A 408 46.51 -25.96 28.92
N SER A 409 47.24 -26.75 29.70
CA SER A 409 46.73 -27.97 30.35
C SER A 409 45.78 -27.68 31.53
N GLU A 410 45.84 -26.49 32.12
CA GLU A 410 45.01 -26.11 33.27
C GLU A 410 43.64 -25.54 32.85
N PRO A 411 42.52 -26.07 33.37
CA PRO A 411 41.17 -25.57 33.07
C PRO A 411 40.94 -24.09 33.44
N THR A 412 41.67 -23.59 34.45
CA THR A 412 41.58 -22.21 34.97
C THR A 412 42.02 -21.16 33.94
N LEU A 413 42.93 -21.50 33.03
CA LEU A 413 43.51 -20.58 32.03
C LEU A 413 42.72 -20.52 30.71
N GLN A 414 41.78 -21.44 30.50
CA GLN A 414 40.95 -21.51 29.30
C GLN A 414 40.04 -20.26 29.14
N ARG A 415 39.39 -19.84 30.24
CA ARG A 415 38.51 -18.65 30.25
C ARG A 415 39.26 -17.34 29.95
N PRO A 416 40.39 -17.01 30.62
CA PRO A 416 41.21 -15.85 30.27
C PRO A 416 41.67 -15.81 28.80
N ARG A 417 42.16 -16.93 28.25
CA ARG A 417 42.56 -17.01 26.84
C ARG A 417 41.40 -16.72 25.90
N HIS A 418 40.26 -17.38 26.09
CA HIS A 418 39.08 -17.15 25.26
C HIS A 418 38.63 -15.68 25.29
N ARG A 419 38.66 -15.03 26.47
CA ARG A 419 38.37 -13.59 26.58
C ARG A 419 39.35 -12.73 25.77
N ALA A 420 40.65 -13.05 25.81
CA ALA A 420 41.66 -12.32 25.02
C ALA A 420 41.42 -12.50 23.50
N GLN A 421 41.15 -13.73 23.06
CA GLN A 421 40.83 -14.04 21.66
C GLN A 421 39.60 -13.25 21.20
N VAL A 422 38.51 -13.30 21.96
CA VAL A 422 37.26 -12.55 21.64
C VAL A 422 37.52 -11.04 21.57
N ARG A 423 38.32 -10.48 22.48
CA ARG A 423 38.65 -9.05 22.49
C ARG A 423 39.43 -8.62 21.25
N ILE A 424 40.44 -9.38 20.84
CA ILE A 424 41.23 -9.08 19.64
C ILE A 424 40.37 -9.21 18.38
N GLN A 425 39.55 -10.27 18.29
CA GLN A 425 38.60 -10.42 17.19
C GLN A 425 37.63 -9.23 17.11
N HIS A 426 37.17 -8.74 18.25
CA HIS A 426 36.26 -7.60 18.31
C HIS A 426 36.92 -6.31 17.79
N GLU A 427 38.14 -5.99 18.23
CA GLU A 427 38.84 -4.77 17.79
C GLU A 427 39.19 -4.80 16.29
N LEU A 428 39.60 -5.94 15.74
CA LEU A 428 39.86 -6.06 14.30
C LEU A 428 38.60 -5.93 13.47
N LYS A 429 37.48 -6.53 13.90
CA LYS A 429 36.16 -6.31 13.27
C LYS A 429 35.73 -4.85 13.35
N ARG A 430 36.08 -4.13 14.42
CA ARG A 430 35.82 -2.69 14.56
C ARG A 430 36.66 -1.88 13.57
N LEU A 431 37.90 -2.26 13.32
CA LEU A 431 38.76 -1.60 12.32
C LEU A 431 38.25 -1.83 10.89
N GLU A 432 37.87 -3.07 10.55
CA GLU A 432 37.21 -3.40 9.27
C GLU A 432 36.01 -2.48 9.03
N ARG A 433 35.13 -2.35 10.04
CA ARG A 433 33.96 -1.47 9.97
C ARG A 433 34.35 -0.01 9.71
N LYS A 434 35.34 0.53 10.42
CA LYS A 434 35.79 1.91 10.23
C LYS A 434 36.33 2.19 8.82
N ILE A 435 37.01 1.22 8.20
CA ILE A 435 37.50 1.35 6.82
C ILE A 435 36.31 1.47 5.86
N LEU A 436 35.31 0.59 6.01
CA LEU A 436 34.12 0.58 5.19
C LEU A 436 33.26 1.85 5.41
N ASP A 437 33.10 2.29 6.66
CA ASP A 437 32.42 3.54 7.01
C ASP A 437 33.09 4.74 6.33
N SER A 438 34.42 4.78 6.34
CA SER A 438 35.19 5.84 5.68
C SER A 438 34.99 5.82 4.16
N ALA A 439 34.97 4.64 3.54
CA ALA A 439 34.75 4.51 2.10
C ALA A 439 33.36 5.02 1.66
N LEU A 440 32.33 4.82 2.49
CA LEU A 440 30.97 5.32 2.21
C LEU A 440 30.82 6.83 2.42
N ARG A 441 31.54 7.41 3.37
CA ARG A 441 31.44 8.84 3.74
C ARG A 441 32.27 9.78 2.87
N GLN A 442 33.26 9.25 2.16
CA GLN A 442 34.09 10.05 1.27
C GLN A 442 33.31 10.45 0.02
N GLU A 443 33.47 11.71 -0.42
CA GLU A 443 33.02 12.19 -1.74
C GLU A 443 33.90 11.63 -2.87
N ASN A 444 34.02 10.31 -2.91
CA ASN A 444 34.72 9.57 -3.94
C ASN A 444 33.70 8.77 -4.78
N THR A 445 34.20 7.98 -5.74
CA THR A 445 33.33 7.18 -6.62
C THR A 445 32.44 6.20 -5.85
N ILE A 446 32.93 5.61 -4.75
CA ILE A 446 32.20 4.60 -3.96
C ILE A 446 31.07 5.26 -3.17
N GLY A 447 31.37 6.32 -2.41
CA GLY A 447 30.36 7.07 -1.64
C GLY A 447 29.28 7.66 -2.54
N ALA A 448 29.66 8.21 -3.69
CA ALA A 448 28.70 8.72 -4.67
C ALA A 448 27.80 7.62 -5.26
N GLN A 449 28.35 6.42 -5.55
CA GLN A 449 27.58 5.28 -6.03
C GLN A 449 26.63 4.74 -4.97
N PHE A 450 27.06 4.67 -3.70
CA PHE A 450 26.19 4.29 -2.59
C PHE A 450 25.04 5.28 -2.41
N ALA A 451 25.32 6.59 -2.36
CA ALA A 451 24.31 7.63 -2.23
C ALA A 451 23.31 7.60 -3.40
N ARG A 452 23.80 7.32 -4.62
CA ARG A 452 22.96 7.13 -5.81
C ARG A 452 22.05 5.91 -5.70
N LEU A 453 22.56 4.76 -5.26
CA LEU A 453 21.72 3.59 -4.98
C LEU A 453 20.68 3.88 -3.89
N GLN A 454 21.04 4.55 -2.81
CA GLN A 454 20.10 4.93 -1.75
C GLN A 454 18.99 5.82 -2.30
N ARG A 455 19.33 6.84 -3.09
CA ARG A 455 18.35 7.76 -3.69
C ARG A 455 17.35 7.01 -4.59
N HIS A 456 17.80 6.04 -5.39
CA HIS A 456 16.89 5.32 -6.28
C HIS A 456 16.15 4.17 -5.60
N LEU A 457 16.78 3.40 -4.73
CA LEU A 457 16.26 2.11 -4.24
C LEU A 457 15.73 2.18 -2.81
N ALA A 458 16.21 3.12 -2.00
CA ALA A 458 15.83 3.25 -0.59
C ALA A 458 15.67 4.73 -0.15
N PRO A 459 14.92 5.58 -0.88
CA PRO A 459 14.75 7.00 -0.53
C PRO A 459 13.93 7.18 0.75
N ALA A 460 14.59 7.26 1.91
CA ALA A 460 13.94 7.29 3.24
C ALA A 460 13.05 6.07 3.56
N GLY A 461 13.16 4.99 2.78
CA GLY A 461 12.36 3.78 2.88
C GLY A 461 12.31 3.05 1.54
N PRO A 462 11.54 1.95 1.41
CA PRO A 462 11.40 1.24 0.15
C PRO A 462 10.94 2.15 -1.00
N GLN A 463 11.58 2.03 -2.16
CA GLN A 463 11.30 2.82 -3.38
C GLN A 463 9.80 2.89 -3.70
N GLU A 464 9.11 1.75 -3.62
CA GLU A 464 7.69 1.63 -3.94
C GLU A 464 6.75 2.42 -3.00
N ARG A 465 7.27 2.88 -1.85
CA ARG A 465 6.54 3.66 -0.83
C ARG A 465 6.77 5.16 -0.92
N VAL A 466 7.69 5.61 -1.77
CA VAL A 466 8.12 7.02 -1.82
C VAL A 466 7.84 7.60 -3.20
N TYR A 467 8.40 7.01 -4.25
CA TYR A 467 8.20 7.52 -5.60
C TYR A 467 6.88 7.02 -6.20
N PRO A 468 6.10 7.89 -6.87
CA PRO A 468 4.91 7.47 -7.58
C PRO A 468 5.26 6.72 -8.85
N PHE A 469 4.42 5.78 -9.28
CA PHE A 469 4.65 5.05 -10.53
C PHE A 469 4.64 6.00 -11.75
N LEU A 470 3.84 7.07 -11.68
CA LEU A 470 3.78 8.12 -12.71
C LEU A 470 5.15 8.78 -12.95
N MET A 471 6.05 8.82 -11.96
CA MET A 471 7.43 9.31 -12.16
C MET A 471 8.15 8.49 -13.23
N TYR A 472 8.03 7.16 -13.18
CA TYR A 472 8.67 6.29 -14.16
C TYR A 472 8.02 6.40 -15.54
N LEU A 473 6.70 6.57 -15.61
CA LEU A 473 6.01 6.87 -16.87
C LEU A 473 6.48 8.19 -17.48
N LEU A 474 6.65 9.25 -16.68
CA LEU A 474 7.15 10.54 -17.15
C LEU A 474 8.57 10.43 -17.74
N LYS A 475 9.43 9.61 -17.11
CA LYS A 475 10.82 9.42 -17.53
C LYS A 475 10.95 8.45 -18.72
N HIS A 476 10.21 7.36 -18.71
CA HIS A 476 10.49 6.21 -19.59
C HIS A 476 9.34 5.87 -20.53
N GLY A 477 8.21 6.57 -20.48
CA GLY A 477 7.06 6.34 -21.35
C GLY A 477 6.31 5.05 -21.00
N GLU A 478 5.46 4.58 -21.91
CA GLU A 478 4.59 3.43 -21.66
C GLU A 478 5.34 2.10 -21.50
N VAL A 479 6.61 2.01 -21.89
CA VAL A 479 7.41 0.78 -21.76
C VAL A 479 7.46 0.28 -20.31
N VAL A 480 7.42 1.17 -19.31
CA VAL A 480 7.41 0.79 -17.89
C VAL A 480 6.12 0.05 -17.55
N LEU A 481 4.99 0.57 -18.06
CA LEU A 481 3.69 -0.05 -17.85
C LEU A 481 3.62 -1.40 -18.56
N ASP A 482 4.09 -1.49 -19.81
CA ASP A 482 4.16 -2.76 -20.54
C ASP A 482 4.98 -3.81 -19.78
N ARG A 483 6.10 -3.42 -19.19
CA ARG A 483 6.91 -4.32 -18.35
C ARG A 483 6.19 -4.72 -17.07
N LEU A 484 5.47 -3.81 -16.42
CA LEU A 484 4.67 -4.11 -15.23
C LEU A 484 3.61 -5.18 -15.54
N THR A 485 2.90 -5.06 -16.66
CA THR A 485 1.81 -6.00 -17.02
C THR A 485 2.26 -7.45 -17.25
N LYS A 486 3.55 -7.64 -17.55
CA LYS A 486 4.17 -8.96 -17.74
C LYS A 486 4.48 -9.65 -16.41
N LEU A 487 4.56 -8.91 -15.30
CA LEU A 487 4.87 -9.49 -14.01
C LEU A 487 3.72 -10.34 -13.44
N PRO A 488 4.03 -11.31 -12.56
CA PRO A 488 3.03 -12.01 -11.75
C PRO A 488 2.27 -11.06 -10.81
N ALA A 489 1.09 -11.49 -10.34
CA ALA A 489 0.26 -10.67 -9.45
C ALA A 489 0.79 -10.55 -8.00
N THR A 490 1.63 -11.50 -7.58
CA THR A 490 2.12 -11.62 -6.20
C THR A 490 3.63 -11.91 -6.20
N GLY A 491 4.29 -11.77 -5.05
CA GLY A 491 5.75 -11.98 -4.91
C GLY A 491 6.58 -10.71 -5.03
N GLN A 492 7.90 -10.84 -4.88
CA GLN A 492 8.87 -9.76 -5.04
C GLN A 492 9.46 -9.81 -6.45
N HIS A 493 9.45 -8.67 -7.14
CA HIS A 493 9.91 -8.57 -8.53
C HIS A 493 10.88 -7.41 -8.72
N THR A 494 11.70 -7.51 -9.75
CA THR A 494 12.57 -6.45 -10.21
C THR A 494 12.16 -6.08 -11.62
N LEU A 495 11.86 -4.80 -11.84
CA LEU A 495 11.42 -4.28 -13.14
C LEU A 495 12.60 -3.53 -13.79
N HIS A 496 13.27 -4.19 -14.72
CA HIS A 496 14.41 -3.66 -15.44
C HIS A 496 13.95 -2.72 -16.55
N LEU A 497 14.53 -1.53 -16.67
CA LEU A 497 14.21 -0.55 -17.71
C LEU A 497 15.24 -0.50 -18.85
N SER A 498 16.23 -1.40 -18.83
CA SER A 498 17.22 -1.61 -19.88
C SER A 498 16.65 -2.26 -21.14
#